data_AF-A0A2E0YTD5-F1
#
_entry.id   AF-A0A2E0YTD5-F1
#
_cell.length_a   1.000
_cell.length_b   1.000
_cell.length_c   1.000
_cell.angle_alpha   90.00
_cell.angle_beta   90.00
_cell.angle_gamma   90.00
#
_symmetry.space_group_name_H-M   'P 1'
#
loop_
_entity.id
_entity.type
_entity.pdbx_description
1 polymer ?
#
loop_
_entity_poly.entity_id
_entity_poly.type
_entity_poly.pdbx_seq_one_letter_code
_entity_poly.pdbx_strand_id
1 'polypeptide(L)'
;MLRWTPLLSALALTLPITAESASDVELEDEARALTQQFIGQLKPRLQEAMSEGGPSHAIDICVEVAPRIADALSADTGYGLGQVRGAISLSKGLAP
;
A
#
# COMPACT_ATOMS: atom_id res chain seq x y z
N MET A 1 -52.35 28.05 25.38
CA MET A 1 -51.30 27.68 26.36
C MET A 1 -50.26 26.87 25.59
N LEU A 2 -49.45 27.49 24.74
CA LEU A 2 -48.19 28.19 25.08
C LEU A 2 -47.34 27.36 26.06
N ARG A 3 -46.28 26.73 25.57
CA ARG A 3 -44.85 27.04 25.84
C ARG A 3 -44.00 25.93 25.20
N TRP A 4 -42.81 26.12 24.65
CA TRP A 4 -41.97 27.25 24.33
C TRP A 4 -40.85 26.60 23.50
N THR A 5 -40.54 27.14 22.32
CA THR A 5 -39.25 26.94 21.65
C THR A 5 -38.11 27.32 22.61
N PRO A 6 -36.95 26.62 22.62
CA PRO A 6 -36.02 26.73 21.50
C PRO A 6 -35.38 25.40 21.08
N LEU A 7 -35.75 25.01 19.86
CA LEU A 7 -35.02 24.14 18.93
C LEU A 7 -33.69 24.80 18.49
N LEU A 8 -32.96 25.42 19.42
CA LEU A 8 -31.83 26.31 19.17
C LEU A 8 -30.77 26.12 20.27
N SER A 9 -30.11 24.97 20.31
CA SER A 9 -28.83 24.87 20.99
C SER A 9 -27.95 23.80 20.36
N ALA A 10 -27.05 24.28 19.51
CA ALA A 10 -25.67 23.85 19.40
C ALA A 10 -25.44 22.33 19.31
N LEU A 11 -25.52 21.78 18.11
CA LEU A 11 -24.66 20.65 17.77
C LEU A 11 -23.59 21.15 16.81
N ALA A 12 -22.37 21.12 17.31
CA ALA A 12 -21.19 21.75 16.77
C ALA A 12 -20.95 21.41 15.30
N LEU A 13 -20.53 22.44 14.59
CA LEU A 13 -19.94 22.38 13.26
C LEU A 13 -18.77 21.37 13.27
N THR A 14 -19.01 20.13 12.83
CA THR A 14 -17.95 19.17 12.53
C THR A 14 -17.26 19.62 11.25
N LEU A 15 -16.32 20.56 11.37
CA LEU A 15 -15.35 20.86 10.31
C LEU A 15 -14.48 19.61 10.11
N PRO A 16 -14.47 19.00 8.91
CA PRO A 16 -13.45 18.03 8.59
C PRO A 16 -12.14 18.81 8.44
N ILE A 17 -11.27 18.73 9.44
CA ILE A 17 -9.85 19.05 9.27
C ILE A 17 -9.26 17.88 8.49
N THR A 18 -9.20 18.00 7.17
CA THR A 18 -8.38 17.15 6.31
C THR A 18 -7.21 18.02 5.83
N ALA A 19 -6.11 17.99 6.58
CA ALA A 19 -4.87 18.61 6.17
C ALA A 19 -4.07 17.59 5.33
N GLU A 20 -4.55 17.31 4.12
CA GLU A 20 -3.82 16.52 3.13
C GLU A 20 -2.85 17.45 2.39
N SER A 21 -1.56 17.15 2.48
CA SER A 21 -0.51 17.96 1.83
C SER A 21 -0.22 17.39 0.44
N ALA A 22 0.11 18.26 -0.52
CA ALA A 22 0.44 17.82 -1.89
C ALA A 22 1.59 16.80 -1.95
N SER A 23 2.53 16.86 -1.00
CA SER A 23 3.63 15.89 -0.86
C SER A 23 3.17 14.50 -0.41
N ASP A 24 2.07 14.41 0.33
CA ASP A 24 1.55 13.11 0.79
C ASP A 24 0.95 12.33 -0.39
N VAL A 25 0.15 13.01 -1.21
CA VAL A 25 -0.43 12.46 -2.44
C VAL A 25 0.64 11.97 -3.41
N GLU A 26 1.74 12.72 -3.58
CA GLU A 26 2.86 12.33 -4.44
C GLU A 26 3.55 11.04 -3.93
N LEU A 27 3.77 10.93 -2.62
CA LEU A 27 4.36 9.73 -2.01
C LEU A 27 3.45 8.50 -2.14
N GLU A 28 2.14 8.68 -2.00
CA GLU A 28 1.16 7.61 -2.21
C GLU A 28 1.13 7.12 -3.66
N ASP A 29 1.19 8.04 -4.63
CA ASP A 29 1.24 7.70 -6.04
C ASP A 29 2.53 6.97 -6.41
N GLU A 30 3.69 7.42 -5.91
CA GLU A 30 4.97 6.69 -6.02
C GLU A 30 4.85 5.27 -5.44
N ALA A 31 4.34 5.14 -4.21
CA ALA A 31 4.18 3.85 -3.54
C ALA A 31 3.23 2.91 -4.30
N ARG A 32 2.15 3.45 -4.87
CA ARG A 32 1.21 2.69 -5.71
C ARG A 32 1.86 2.22 -7.00
N ALA A 33 2.61 3.09 -7.68
CA ALA A 33 3.34 2.74 -8.89
C ALA A 33 4.34 1.60 -8.64
N LEU A 34 5.11 1.69 -7.54
CA LEU A 34 6.05 0.64 -7.12
C LEU A 34 5.35 -0.68 -6.80
N THR A 35 4.21 -0.61 -6.10
CA THR A 35 3.38 -1.79 -5.81
C THR A 35 2.92 -2.47 -7.10
N GLN A 36 2.46 -1.69 -8.09
CA GLN A 36 2.03 -2.21 -9.38
C GLN A 36 3.18 -2.86 -10.15
N GLN A 37 4.36 -2.24 -10.14
CA GLN A 37 5.55 -2.78 -10.79
C GLN A 37 5.99 -4.10 -10.15
N PHE A 38 6.00 -4.17 -8.81
CA PHE A 38 6.32 -5.39 -8.07
C PHE A 38 5.33 -6.52 -8.38
N ILE A 39 4.02 -6.27 -8.26
CA ILE A 39 2.98 -7.26 -8.56
C ILE A 39 3.01 -7.67 -10.03
N GLY A 40 3.24 -6.72 -10.95
CA GLY A 40 3.33 -6.96 -12.38
C GLY A 40 4.43 -7.94 -12.76
N GLN A 41 5.53 -7.94 -12.01
CA GLN A 41 6.64 -8.90 -12.20
C GLN A 41 6.43 -10.21 -11.45
N LEU A 42 5.82 -10.19 -10.26
CA LEU A 42 5.68 -11.37 -9.41
C LEU A 42 4.52 -12.27 -9.83
N LYS A 43 3.35 -11.68 -10.07
CA LYS A 43 2.10 -12.41 -10.35
C LYS A 43 2.21 -13.43 -11.50
N PRO A 44 2.75 -13.09 -12.69
CA PRO A 44 2.79 -14.06 -13.79
C PRO A 44 3.67 -15.27 -13.43
N ARG A 45 4.82 -15.05 -12.78
CA ARG A 45 5.70 -16.14 -12.34
C ARG A 45 5.05 -17.03 -11.28
N LEU A 46 4.30 -16.42 -10.37
CA LEU A 46 3.54 -17.18 -9.37
C LEU A 46 2.44 -18.02 -10.04
N GLN A 47 1.73 -17.47 -11.02
CA GLN A 47 0.70 -18.19 -11.76
C GLN A 47 1.28 -19.35 -12.56
N GLU A 48 2.43 -19.13 -13.21
CA GLU A 48 3.19 -20.17 -13.92
C GLU A 48 3.58 -21.31 -12.98
N ALA A 49 4.25 -21.00 -11.87
CA ALA A 49 4.65 -22.02 -10.89
C ALA A 49 3.46 -22.79 -10.30
N MET A 50 2.33 -22.10 -10.05
CA MET A 50 1.08 -22.74 -9.64
C MET A 50 0.53 -23.70 -10.69
N SER A 51 0.60 -23.32 -11.97
CA SER A 51 0.13 -24.16 -13.08
C SER A 51 1.04 -25.38 -13.32
N GLU A 52 2.35 -25.23 -13.14
CA GLU A 52 3.32 -26.30 -13.42
C GLU A 52 3.48 -27.30 -12.27
N GLY A 53 3.55 -26.80 -11.03
CA GLY A 53 3.91 -27.62 -9.86
C GLY A 53 3.00 -27.43 -8.65
N GLY A 54 1.92 -26.65 -8.77
CA GLY A 54 0.97 -26.41 -7.70
C GLY A 54 1.54 -25.59 -6.53
N PRO A 55 0.88 -25.64 -5.35
CA PRO A 55 1.23 -24.78 -4.21
C PRO A 55 2.66 -24.93 -3.72
N SER A 56 3.24 -26.14 -3.79
CA SER A 56 4.61 -26.38 -3.33
C SER A 56 5.65 -25.61 -4.17
N HIS A 57 5.54 -25.62 -5.49
CA HIS A 57 6.40 -24.82 -6.37
C HIS A 57 6.18 -23.32 -6.21
N ALA A 58 4.95 -22.91 -5.92
CA ALA A 58 4.65 -21.51 -5.70
C ALA A 58 5.28 -20.94 -4.42
N ILE A 59 5.55 -21.78 -3.40
CA ILE A 59 6.31 -21.35 -2.22
C ILE A 59 7.73 -20.93 -2.62
N ASP A 60 8.37 -21.65 -3.56
CA ASP A 60 9.71 -21.30 -4.04
C ASP A 60 9.73 -19.91 -4.70
N ILE A 61 8.66 -19.55 -5.42
CA ILE A 61 8.49 -18.19 -5.96
C ILE A 61 8.43 -17.15 -4.83
N CYS A 62 7.69 -17.43 -3.75
CA CYS A 62 7.58 -16.52 -2.61
C CYS A 62 8.88 -16.37 -1.83
N VAL A 63 9.71 -17.41 -1.76
CA VAL A 63 10.96 -17.41 -0.98
C VAL A 63 12.15 -16.87 -1.79
N GLU A 64 12.21 -17.18 -3.09
CA GLU A 64 13.39 -16.86 -3.91
C GLU A 64 13.15 -15.71 -4.88
N VAL A 65 11.97 -15.65 -5.50
CA VAL A 65 11.71 -14.69 -6.59
C VAL A 65 11.15 -13.38 -6.03
N ALA A 66 10.19 -13.45 -5.10
CA ALA A 66 9.58 -12.26 -4.53
C ALA A 66 10.61 -11.36 -3.82
N PRO A 67 11.53 -11.86 -2.96
CA PRO A 67 12.54 -11.02 -2.34
C PRO A 67 13.50 -10.41 -3.36
N ARG A 68 13.93 -11.18 -4.38
CA ARG A 68 14.81 -10.65 -5.44
C ARG A 68 14.18 -9.50 -6.23
N ILE A 69 12.89 -9.56 -6.54
CA ILE A 69 12.19 -8.44 -7.20
C ILE A 69 12.13 -7.24 -6.25
N ALA A 70 11.80 -7.47 -4.96
CA ALA A 70 11.73 -6.41 -3.97
C ALA A 70 13.09 -5.72 -3.80
N ASP A 71 14.18 -6.47 -3.70
CA ASP A 71 15.55 -5.94 -3.59
C ASP A 71 15.95 -5.13 -4.82
N ALA A 72 15.64 -5.63 -6.02
CA ALA A 72 15.93 -4.92 -7.26
C ALA A 72 15.20 -3.57 -7.33
N LEU A 73 13.90 -3.54 -6.99
CA LEU A 73 13.12 -2.29 -6.95
C LEU A 73 13.58 -1.38 -5.81
N SER A 74 13.98 -1.95 -4.68
CA SER A 74 14.48 -1.17 -3.55
C SER A 74 15.80 -0.47 -3.88
N ALA A 75 16.69 -1.15 -4.59
CA ALA A 75 17.96 -0.60 -5.05
C ALA A 75 17.78 0.52 -6.09
N ASP A 76 16.78 0.40 -6.96
CA ASP A 76 16.50 1.38 -8.02
C ASP A 76 15.81 2.66 -7.48
N THR A 77 14.96 2.51 -6.47
CA THR A 77 14.02 3.57 -6.07
C THR A 77 14.34 4.19 -4.70
N GLY A 78 15.16 3.53 -3.89
CA GLY A 78 15.46 3.93 -2.52
C GLY A 78 14.33 3.65 -1.51
N TYR A 79 13.24 3.02 -1.93
CA TYR A 79 12.22 2.49 -1.03
C TYR A 79 12.64 1.12 -0.50
N GLY A 80 12.37 0.81 0.76
CA GLY A 80 12.34 -0.56 1.26
C GLY A 80 11.01 -1.22 0.92
N LEU A 81 11.03 -2.30 0.15
CA LEU A 81 9.85 -3.10 -0.21
C LEU A 81 9.85 -4.45 0.51
N GLY A 82 8.67 -4.92 0.90
CA GLY A 82 8.49 -6.24 1.53
C GLY A 82 7.06 -6.75 1.46
N GLN A 83 6.82 -7.95 2.00
CA GLN A 83 5.48 -8.52 2.13
C GLN A 83 5.19 -9.01 3.54
N VAL A 84 3.97 -8.76 4.02
CA VAL A 84 3.47 -9.22 5.32
C VAL A 84 2.06 -9.77 5.12
N ARG A 85 1.91 -11.09 5.29
CA ARG A 85 0.60 -11.79 5.20
C ARG A 85 -0.22 -11.41 3.96
N GLY A 86 0.43 -11.33 2.80
CA GLY A 86 -0.22 -11.01 1.52
C GLY A 86 -0.45 -9.51 1.26
N ALA A 87 -0.08 -8.64 2.19
CA ALA A 87 0.02 -7.20 1.94
C ALA A 87 1.47 -6.82 1.58
N ILE A 88 1.63 -5.78 0.76
CA ILE A 88 2.94 -5.20 0.44
C ILE A 88 3.22 -4.06 1.40
N SER A 89 4.38 -4.09 2.04
CA SER A 89 4.88 -3.00 2.89
C SER A 89 5.88 -2.17 2.10
N LEU A 90 5.75 -0.84 2.17
CA LEU A 90 6.73 0.11 1.64
C LEU A 90 7.21 1.03 2.76
N SER A 91 8.49 1.39 2.71
CA SER A 91 9.09 2.38 3.59
C SER A 91 10.06 3.23 2.79
N LYS A 92 9.87 4.55 2.73
CA LYS A 92 10.88 5.44 2.15
C LYS A 92 11.87 5.76 3.26
N GLY A 93 13.15 5.44 3.06
CA GLY A 93 14.19 5.93 3.96
C GLY A 93 14.18 7.46 3.88
N LEU A 94 14.05 8.15 5.01
CA LEU A 94 14.18 9.60 5.04
C LEU A 94 15.63 9.90 4.62
N ALA A 95 15.82 10.53 3.46
CA ALA A 95 17.10 11.13 3.13
C ALA A 95 17.49 12.08 4.28
N PRO A 96 18.78 12.18 4.65
CA PRO A 96 19.21 13.02 5.78
C PRO A 96 18.79 14.48 5.63
#